data_AF-A0A6V8D9N1-F1
#
_entry.id   AF-A0A6V8D9N1-F1
#
_cell.length_a   1.000
_cell.length_b   1.000
_cell.length_c   1.000
_cell.angle_alpha   90.00
_cell.angle_beta   90.00
_cell.angle_gamma   90.00
#
_symmetry.space_group_name_H-M   'P 1'
#
loop_
_entity.id
_entity.type
_entity.pdbx_description
1 polymer ?
#
loop_
_entity_poly.entity_id
_entity_poly.type
_entity_poly.pdbx_seq_one_letter_code
_entity_poly.pdbx_strand_id
1 'polypeptide(L)'
;MDRGLTVVLHAHGDNREAWKRLLPVWAAKARPPGLVLTHQAPDLIEGMHNPGGFTDGDRAACLLRWLGVSNESLAFVGFATDRVGPWSGTTNAPRKLKKLAWMVEVLDRLGLKHDALLQDESL
;
A
#
# COMPACT_ATOMS: atom_id res chain seq x y z
N MET A 1 -0.97 -22.08 -17.88
CA MET A 1 -0.24 -21.80 -16.63
C MET A 1 -1.22 -21.11 -15.71
N ASP A 2 -1.70 -21.80 -14.69
CA ASP A 2 -2.54 -21.16 -13.67
C ASP A 2 -1.66 -20.13 -12.96
N ARG A 3 -1.93 -18.85 -13.19
CA ARG A 3 -1.32 -17.79 -12.40
C ARG A 3 -1.97 -17.89 -11.03
N GLY A 4 -1.22 -18.42 -10.07
CA GLY A 4 -1.60 -18.37 -8.66
C GLY A 4 -1.77 -16.92 -8.18
N LEU A 5 -2.24 -16.75 -6.96
CA LEU A 5 -2.41 -15.43 -6.34
C LEU A 5 -1.07 -14.68 -6.28
N THR A 6 -0.99 -13.53 -6.93
CA THR A 6 0.15 -12.62 -6.78
C THR A 6 -0.03 -11.82 -5.50
N VAL A 7 0.91 -11.95 -4.57
CA VAL A 7 0.93 -11.18 -3.32
C VAL A 7 2.08 -10.19 -3.37
N VAL A 8 1.79 -8.92 -3.11
CA VAL A 8 2.80 -7.87 -2.97
C VAL A 8 2.95 -7.54 -1.48
N LEU A 9 4.17 -7.69 -0.97
CA LEU A 9 4.50 -7.28 0.39
C LEU A 9 5.08 -5.87 0.34
N HIS A 10 4.37 -4.90 0.91
CA HIS A 10 4.88 -3.56 1.09
C HIS A 10 5.67 -3.48 2.40
N ALA A 11 6.97 -3.23 2.29
CA ALA A 11 7.85 -3.12 3.44
C ALA A 11 8.41 -1.70 3.56
N HIS A 12 8.27 -1.13 4.75
CA HIS A 12 8.81 0.19 5.08
C HIS A 12 10.34 0.17 5.24
N GLY A 13 10.96 1.32 5.00
CA GLY A 13 12.42 1.50 5.09
C GLY A 13 12.96 1.50 6.52
N ASP A 14 12.11 1.68 7.53
CA ASP A 14 12.50 1.66 8.95
C ASP A 14 12.65 0.22 9.49
N ASN A 15 12.08 -0.79 8.82
CA ASN A 15 12.17 -2.20 9.18
C ASN A 15 13.51 -2.87 8.81
N ARG A 16 14.63 -2.13 8.93
CA ARG A 16 15.96 -2.53 8.42
C ARG A 16 16.43 -3.88 8.96
N GLU A 17 16.19 -4.16 10.24
CA GLU A 17 16.59 -5.44 10.84
C GLU A 17 15.77 -6.62 10.31
N ALA A 18 14.49 -6.41 9.99
CA ALA A 18 13.68 -7.43 9.34
C ALA A 18 14.21 -7.73 7.93
N TRP A 19 14.56 -6.68 7.16
CA TRP A 19 15.17 -6.83 5.83
C TRP A 19 16.47 -7.63 5.87
N LYS A 20 17.39 -7.31 6.78
CA LYS A 20 18.66 -8.04 6.92
C LYS A 20 18.46 -9.53 7.16
N ARG A 21 17.41 -9.93 7.90
CA ARG A 21 17.08 -11.33 8.17
C ARG A 21 16.34 -12.01 7.02
N LEU A 22 15.40 -11.32 6.38
CA LEU A 22 14.48 -11.92 5.41
C LEU A 22 15.06 -12.00 3.99
N LEU A 23 15.87 -11.02 3.57
CA LEU A 23 16.42 -10.99 2.21
C LEU A 23 17.26 -12.24 1.87
N PRO A 24 18.19 -12.70 2.73
CA PRO A 24 18.94 -13.93 2.44
C PRO A 24 18.04 -15.16 2.31
N VAL A 25 17.00 -15.24 3.14
CA VAL A 25 16.03 -16.35 3.13
C VAL A 25 15.22 -16.36 1.83
N TRP A 26 14.80 -15.20 1.32
CA TRP A 26 14.08 -15.09 0.06
C TRP A 26 14.98 -15.33 -1.15
N ALA A 27 16.21 -14.80 -1.13
CA ALA A 27 17.19 -14.99 -2.19
C ALA A 27 17.58 -16.47 -2.37
N ALA A 28 17.56 -17.26 -1.29
CA ALA A 28 17.87 -18.69 -1.32
C ALA A 28 16.72 -19.57 -1.87
N LYS A 29 15.53 -19.01 -2.16
CA LYS A 29 14.43 -19.79 -2.74
C LYS A 29 14.71 -20.13 -4.21
N ALA A 30 14.28 -21.31 -4.65
CA ALA A 30 14.41 -21.73 -6.05
C ALA A 30 13.78 -20.75 -7.05
N ARG A 31 12.75 -20.02 -6.62
CA ARG A 31 12.12 -18.91 -7.35
C ARG A 31 11.97 -17.73 -6.37
N PRO A 32 12.99 -16.85 -6.26
CA PRO A 32 12.92 -15.72 -5.36
C PRO A 32 11.80 -14.75 -5.81
N PRO A 33 11.11 -14.08 -4.87
CA PRO A 33 10.13 -13.06 -5.24
C PRO A 33 10.83 -11.88 -5.93
N GLY A 34 10.13 -11.25 -6.88
CA GLY A 34 10.61 -10.02 -7.50
C GLY A 34 10.73 -8.90 -6.46
N LEU A 35 11.81 -8.11 -6.54
CA LEU A 35 12.01 -6.93 -5.71
C LEU A 35 11.75 -5.68 -6.56
N VAL A 36 10.79 -4.87 -6.16
CA VAL A 36 10.48 -3.59 -6.80
C VAL A 36 10.77 -2.48 -5.79
N LEU A 37 11.72 -1.61 -6.12
CA LEU A 37 12.08 -0.49 -5.27
C LEU A 37 11.11 0.67 -5.54
N THR A 38 10.54 1.22 -4.46
CA THR A 38 9.63 2.36 -4.57
C THR A 38 10.04 3.49 -3.63
N HIS A 39 9.76 4.74 -4.01
CA HIS A 39 10.05 5.93 -3.21
C HIS A 39 8.86 6.88 -3.14
N GLN A 40 8.95 7.89 -2.28
CA GLN A 40 7.99 9.00 -2.11
C GLN A 40 8.70 10.38 -2.17
N ALA A 41 9.85 10.43 -2.85
CA ALA A 41 10.61 11.66 -3.06
C ALA A 41 10.14 12.37 -4.36
N PRO A 42 10.24 13.72 -4.41
CA PRO A 42 9.92 14.48 -5.63
C PRO A 42 10.94 14.21 -6.75
N ASP A 43 12.20 13.97 -6.37
CA ASP A 43 13.27 13.70 -7.32
C ASP A 43 13.22 12.27 -7.83
N LEU A 44 13.63 12.09 -9.09
CA LEU A 44 13.84 10.77 -9.67
C LEU A 44 15.00 10.08 -8.96
N ILE A 45 14.77 8.86 -8.49
CA ILE A 45 15.83 7.99 -7.96
C ILE A 45 16.03 6.86 -8.97
N GLU A 46 17.26 6.74 -9.48
CA GLU A 46 17.60 5.71 -10.47
C GLU A 46 17.24 4.31 -9.96
N GLY A 47 16.56 3.53 -10.80
CA GLY A 47 16.13 2.17 -10.47
C GLY A 47 14.96 2.06 -9.49
N MET A 48 14.32 3.17 -9.10
CA MET A 48 13.16 3.17 -8.22
C MET A 48 11.93 3.81 -8.88
N HIS A 49 10.74 3.44 -8.41
CA HIS A 49 9.47 3.98 -8.90
C HIS A 49 8.73 4.78 -7.83
N ASN A 50 8.11 5.89 -8.22
CA ASN A 50 7.15 6.59 -7.37
C ASN A 50 5.73 6.38 -7.90
N PRO A 51 4.99 5.36 -7.41
CA PRO A 51 3.60 5.16 -7.83
C PRO A 51 2.65 6.22 -7.27
N GLY A 52 3.09 7.05 -6.31
CA GLY A 52 2.24 7.94 -5.53
C GLY A 52 1.79 7.36 -4.18
N GLY A 53 0.81 8.00 -3.56
CA GLY A 53 0.26 7.63 -2.26
C GLY A 53 1.05 8.18 -1.07
N PHE A 54 0.35 8.33 0.05
CA PHE A 54 0.85 8.90 1.29
C PHE A 54 0.91 7.90 2.44
N THR A 55 -0.14 7.09 2.61
CA THR A 55 -0.21 5.99 3.60
C THR A 55 -0.09 4.64 2.89
N ASP A 56 0.06 3.56 3.66
CA ASP A 56 0.19 2.21 3.08
C ASP A 56 -1.05 1.81 2.26
N GLY A 57 -2.23 2.25 2.67
CA GLY A 57 -3.50 1.96 1.99
C GLY A 57 -3.59 2.61 0.61
N ASP A 58 -3.63 3.94 0.55
CA ASP A 58 -3.72 4.67 -0.73
C ASP A 58 -2.51 4.42 -1.62
N ARG A 59 -1.32 4.14 -1.06
CA ARG A 59 -0.17 3.71 -1.84
C ARG A 59 -0.39 2.37 -2.55
N ALA A 60 -1.11 1.43 -1.94
CA ALA A 60 -1.49 0.18 -2.61
C ALA A 60 -2.43 0.46 -3.80
N ALA A 61 -3.40 1.36 -3.63
CA ALA A 61 -4.29 1.78 -4.72
C ALA A 61 -3.51 2.47 -5.85
N CYS A 62 -2.62 3.42 -5.51
CA CYS A 62 -1.72 4.09 -6.44
C CYS A 62 -0.87 3.09 -7.24
N LEU A 63 -0.29 2.07 -6.57
CA LEU A 63 0.51 1.04 -7.23
C LEU A 63 -0.32 0.25 -8.25
N LEU A 64 -1.52 -0.19 -7.89
CA LEU A 64 -2.40 -0.94 -8.80
C LEU A 64 -2.84 -0.09 -9.99
N ARG A 65 -3.17 1.19 -9.75
CA ARG A 65 -3.50 2.14 -10.82
C ARG A 65 -2.32 2.40 -11.75
N TRP A 66 -1.11 2.54 -11.21
CA TRP A 66 0.12 2.68 -11.99
C TRP A 66 0.40 1.46 -12.87
N LEU A 67 0.04 0.26 -12.40
CA LEU A 67 0.11 -0.98 -13.17
C LEU A 67 -1.03 -1.16 -14.20
N GLY A 68 -1.94 -0.17 -14.32
CA GLY A 68 -3.04 -0.17 -15.29
C GLY A 68 -4.28 -0.97 -14.85
N VAL A 69 -4.38 -1.38 -13.58
CA VAL A 69 -5.57 -2.07 -13.06
C VAL A 69 -6.74 -1.09 -13.01
N SER A 70 -7.87 -1.43 -13.63
CA SER A 70 -9.05 -0.55 -13.69
C SER A 70 -9.71 -0.39 -12.32
N ASN A 71 -10.45 0.71 -12.10
CA ASN A 71 -11.09 0.99 -10.82
C ASN A 71 -12.10 -0.11 -10.45
N GLU A 72 -12.82 -0.65 -11.44
CA GLU A 72 -13.82 -1.70 -11.28
C GLU A 72 -13.21 -3.05 -10.88
N SER A 73 -11.89 -3.20 -11.04
CA SER A 73 -11.14 -4.40 -10.66
C SER A 73 -10.53 -4.30 -9.26
N LEU A 74 -10.78 -3.21 -8.53
CA LEU A 74 -10.24 -2.98 -7.19
C LEU A 74 -11.27 -3.35 -6.12
N ALA A 75 -10.77 -3.95 -5.03
CA ALA A 75 -11.53 -4.20 -3.82
C ALA A 75 -10.73 -3.69 -2.62
N PHE A 76 -11.43 -3.04 -1.67
CA PHE A 76 -10.84 -2.33 -0.53
C PHE A 76 -11.22 -3.04 0.77
N VAL A 77 -10.48 -4.11 1.11
CA VAL A 77 -10.77 -4.90 2.30
C VAL A 77 -10.06 -4.31 3.52
N GLY A 78 -10.82 -4.03 4.59
CA GLY A 78 -10.27 -3.50 5.85
C GLY A 78 -9.78 -2.05 5.76
N PHE A 79 -10.25 -1.31 4.76
CA PHE A 79 -10.01 0.12 4.61
C PHE A 79 -10.93 0.90 5.55
N ALA A 80 -10.33 1.70 6.43
CA ALA A 80 -11.07 2.59 7.33
C ALA A 80 -10.53 4.02 7.14
N THR A 81 -11.42 4.95 6.80
CA THR A 81 -11.06 6.36 6.53
C THR A 81 -11.43 7.30 7.66
N ASP A 82 -12.33 6.88 8.56
CA ASP A 82 -12.88 7.72 9.63
C ASP A 82 -12.50 7.25 11.04
N ARG A 83 -12.02 6.00 11.18
CA ARG A 83 -11.79 5.35 12.47
C ARG A 83 -10.41 4.71 12.60
N VAL A 84 -9.99 4.59 13.85
CA VAL A 84 -8.79 3.85 14.23
C VAL A 84 -9.19 2.40 14.45
N GLY A 85 -8.96 1.55 13.45
CA GLY A 85 -9.24 0.11 13.56
C GLY A 85 -8.45 -0.58 14.69
N PRO A 86 -8.87 -1.76 15.16
CA PRO A 86 -8.23 -2.48 16.26
C PRO A 86 -6.76 -2.84 16.00
N TRP A 87 -6.35 -2.90 14.72
CA TRP A 87 -4.99 -3.21 14.28
C TRP A 87 -4.07 -1.98 14.14
N SER A 88 -4.51 -0.81 14.63
CA SER A 88 -3.78 0.45 14.47
C SER A 88 -2.55 0.61 15.38
N GLY A 89 -2.27 -0.38 16.22
CA GLY A 89 -1.19 -0.34 17.22
C GLY A 89 -1.27 0.87 18.16
N THR A 90 -0.17 1.16 18.86
CA THR A 90 -0.04 2.37 19.68
C THR A 90 0.07 3.59 18.77
N THR A 91 -1.03 4.33 18.60
CA THR A 91 -1.10 5.45 17.66
C THR A 91 -1.57 6.73 18.33
N ASN A 92 -0.92 7.85 17.99
CA ASN A 92 -1.44 9.19 18.27
C ASN A 92 -2.66 9.45 17.37
N ALA A 93 -3.86 9.39 17.95
CA ALA A 93 -5.13 9.50 17.23
C ALA A 93 -5.25 10.79 16.38
N PRO A 94 -4.93 12.00 16.88
CA PRO A 94 -4.96 13.21 16.07
C PRO A 94 -4.07 13.14 14.83
N ARG A 95 -2.84 12.60 14.96
CA ARG A 95 -1.93 12.43 13.83
C ARG A 95 -2.48 11.43 12.82
N LYS A 96 -3.08 10.34 13.29
CA LYS A 96 -3.67 9.34 12.40
C LYS A 96 -4.86 9.88 11.60
N LEU A 97 -5.76 10.64 12.23
CA LEU A 97 -6.87 11.28 11.51
C LEU A 97 -6.38 12.21 10.39
N LYS A 98 -5.31 12.97 10.61
CA LYS A 98 -4.68 13.76 9.54
C LYS A 98 -4.14 12.90 8.40
N LYS A 99 -3.55 11.73 8.70
CA LYS A 99 -3.10 10.80 7.66
C LYS A 99 -4.27 10.23 6.85
N LEU A 100 -5.38 9.91 7.52
CA LEU A 100 -6.57 9.42 6.85
C LEU A 100 -7.21 10.49 5.94
N ALA A 101 -7.18 11.76 6.34
CA ALA A 101 -7.61 12.86 5.46
C ALA A 101 -6.78 12.92 4.16
N TRP A 102 -5.45 12.76 4.26
CA TRP A 102 -4.59 12.66 3.07
C TRP A 102 -4.88 11.43 2.23
N MET A 103 -5.14 10.29 2.86
CA MET A 103 -5.54 9.06 2.16
C MET A 103 -6.81 9.28 1.34
N VAL A 104 -7.83 9.92 1.93
CA VAL A 104 -9.09 10.27 1.23
C VAL A 104 -8.82 11.18 0.03
N GLU A 105 -8.00 12.22 0.20
CA GLU A 105 -7.63 13.14 -0.89
C GLU A 105 -6.95 12.41 -2.06
N VAL A 106 -6.03 11.48 -1.77
CA VAL A 106 -5.37 10.68 -2.81
C VAL A 106 -6.37 9.78 -3.53
N LEU A 107 -7.26 9.11 -2.81
CA LEU A 107 -8.29 8.25 -3.41
C LEU A 107 -9.29 9.05 -4.26
N ASP A 108 -9.63 10.27 -3.85
CA ASP A 108 -10.49 11.16 -4.63
C ASP A 108 -9.86 11.50 -5.99
N ARG A 109 -8.57 11.83 -5.99
CA ARG A 109 -7.80 12.10 -7.22
C ARG A 109 -7.69 10.90 -8.15
N LEU A 110 -7.77 9.69 -7.61
CA LEU A 110 -7.81 8.44 -8.40
C LEU A 110 -9.23 8.06 -8.85
N GLY A 111 -10.26 8.79 -8.41
CA GLY A 111 -11.66 8.45 -8.65
C GLY A 111 -12.13 7.20 -7.90
N LEU A 112 -11.50 6.89 -6.75
CA LEU A 112 -11.71 5.66 -5.96
C LEU A 112 -12.35 5.92 -4.59
N LYS A 113 -12.60 7.18 -4.25
CA LYS A 113 -13.11 7.58 -2.93
C LYS A 113 -14.43 6.88 -2.59
N HIS A 114 -15.39 6.83 -3.51
CA HIS A 114 -16.67 6.19 -3.24
C HIS A 114 -16.52 4.67 -3.02
N ASP A 115 -15.71 4.02 -3.85
CA ASP A 115 -15.48 2.56 -3.77
C ASP A 115 -14.79 2.15 -2.47
N ALA A 116 -13.82 2.96 -2.02
CA ALA A 116 -13.08 2.71 -0.78
C ALA A 116 -13.89 3.03 0.48
N LEU A 117 -14.82 3.98 0.41
CA LEU A 117 -15.65 4.42 1.55
C LEU A 117 -16.89 3.55 1.77
N LEU A 118 -17.48 3.00 0.70
CA LEU A 118 -18.72 2.20 0.79
C LEU A 118 -18.48 0.80 1.37
N GLN A 119 -17.24 0.30 1.37
CA GLN A 119 -16.90 -1.03 1.91
C GLN A 119 -16.67 -1.04 3.44
N ASP A 120 -16.70 0.11 4.12
CA ASP A 120 -16.52 0.24 5.59
C ASP A 120 -17.78 -0.18 6.40
N GLU A 121 -18.91 -0.47 5.75
CA GLU A 121 -20.21 -0.75 6.40
C GLU A 121 -20.57 -2.24 6.54
N SER A 122 -19.68 -3.20 6.20
CA SER A 122 -20.10 -4.63 6.13
C SER A 122 -19.12 -5.70 6.65
N LEU A 123 -18.46 -5.44 7.78
CA LEU A 123 -17.84 -6.52 8.58
C LEU A 123 -18.18 -6.40 10.07
#